data_AF-A0A9N9IW43-F1
#
_entry.id   AF-A0A9N9IW43-F1
#
_cell.length_a   1.000
_cell.length_b   1.000
_cell.length_c   1.000
_cell.angle_alpha   90.00
_cell.angle_beta   90.00
_cell.angle_gamma   90.00
#
_symmetry.space_group_name_H-M   'P 1'
#
loop_
_entity.id
_entity.type
_entity.pdbx_description
1 polymer ?
#
loop_
_entity_poly.entity_id
_entity_poly.type
_entity_poly.pdbx_seq_one_letter_code
_entity_poly.pdbx_strand_id
1 'polypeptide(L)'
;TISQHIGDEEYLSSNDNYLDDMIANDLSASDNIIDNEILPIEFIIEDNQSLNILESKKFQLFIASLDPNYKLLTNKFVKQMIYKAYNNSLDILIQKLNLAISCSLTCDLWTSYNRDGYLDITCHWIDNKFKLNEIVLGIYK
;
A
#
# COMPACT_ATOMS: atom_id res chain seq x y z
N THR A 1 17.17 13.75 22.89
CA THR A 1 18.44 13.00 22.75
C THR A 1 18.34 12.16 21.50
N ILE A 2 19.30 12.31 20.61
CA ILE A 2 19.38 11.62 19.32
C ILE A 2 19.46 10.11 19.58
N SER A 3 18.64 9.34 18.88
CA SER A 3 19.01 7.96 18.55
C SER A 3 18.68 7.74 17.08
N GLN A 4 19.73 7.82 16.26
CA GLN A 4 19.77 7.09 15.00
C GLN A 4 19.79 5.61 15.37
N HIS A 5 18.77 4.87 14.95
CA HIS A 5 18.97 3.49 14.54
C HIS A 5 18.64 3.43 13.05
N ILE A 6 19.71 3.47 12.27
CA ILE A 6 19.78 2.97 10.91
C ILE A 6 19.98 1.45 11.07
N GLY A 7 19.18 0.67 10.34
CA GLY A 7 19.01 -0.79 10.47
C GLY A 7 17.57 -1.05 10.93
N ASP A 8 16.60 -1.36 10.06
CA ASP A 8 16.67 -2.37 9.01
C ASP A 8 15.93 -1.94 7.73
N GLU A 9 16.68 -1.66 6.65
CA GLU A 9 16.18 -1.73 5.27
C GLU A 9 16.15 -3.20 4.85
N GLU A 10 15.28 -4.03 5.44
CA GLU A 10 15.02 -5.39 4.93
C GLU A 10 13.72 -6.00 5.50
N TYR A 11 12.59 -5.29 5.45
CA TYR A 11 11.28 -5.86 5.81
C TYR A 11 10.18 -5.46 4.82
N LEU A 12 10.40 -5.77 3.54
CA LEU A 12 9.29 -5.88 2.57
C LEU A 12 9.38 -7.14 1.69
N SER A 13 10.31 -8.07 1.90
CA SER A 13 10.33 -9.34 1.16
C SER A 13 9.67 -10.47 1.94
N SER A 14 8.36 -10.36 2.18
CA SER A 14 7.52 -11.55 2.30
C SER A 14 6.57 -11.52 1.12
N ASN A 15 6.85 -12.35 0.12
CA ASN A 15 6.00 -12.69 -1.02
C ASN A 15 4.59 -13.13 -0.59
N ASP A 16 3.78 -12.17 -0.14
CA ASP A 16 2.34 -12.22 -0.20
C ASP A 16 2.00 -11.14 -1.23
N ASN A 17 1.97 -11.50 -2.52
CA ASN A 17 1.60 -10.57 -3.58
C ASN A 17 0.08 -10.27 -3.47
N TYR A 18 -0.28 -9.44 -2.50
CA TYR A 18 -1.66 -8.99 -2.27
C TYR A 18 -2.22 -8.21 -3.46
N LEU A 19 -1.34 -7.59 -4.26
CA LEU A 19 -1.69 -6.96 -5.53
C LEU A 19 -1.92 -8.00 -6.64
N ASP A 20 -1.13 -9.08 -6.72
CA ASP A 20 -1.35 -10.15 -7.70
C ASP A 20 -2.70 -10.83 -7.50
N ASP A 21 -3.07 -11.14 -6.24
CA ASP A 21 -4.37 -11.75 -5.92
C ASP A 21 -5.56 -10.80 -6.22
N MET A 22 -5.30 -9.49 -6.21
CA MET A 22 -6.30 -8.45 -6.50
C MET A 22 -6.43 -8.18 -8.00
N ILE A 23 -5.31 -8.19 -8.74
CA ILE A 23 -5.22 -8.05 -10.19
C ILE A 23 -5.81 -9.30 -10.87
N ALA A 24 -5.48 -10.50 -10.36
CA ALA A 24 -5.92 -11.77 -10.93
C ALA A 24 -7.45 -11.96 -10.92
N ASN A 25 -8.16 -11.38 -9.94
CA ASN A 25 -9.61 -11.58 -9.78
C ASN A 25 -10.49 -10.62 -10.59
N ASP A 26 -9.96 -9.49 -11.09
CA ASP A 26 -10.76 -8.50 -11.85
C ASP A 26 -10.38 -8.36 -13.35
N LEU A 27 -9.26 -8.92 -13.83
CA LEU A 27 -8.65 -8.50 -15.12
C LEU A 27 -8.44 -9.62 -16.16
N SER A 28 -9.36 -10.57 -16.28
CA SER A 28 -9.31 -11.58 -17.37
C SER A 28 -9.66 -11.06 -18.78
N ALA A 29 -9.33 -9.80 -19.11
CA ALA A 29 -9.64 -9.21 -20.41
C ALA A 29 -8.49 -8.35 -20.98
N SER A 30 -7.76 -8.92 -21.96
CA SER A 30 -6.92 -8.25 -22.97
C SER A 30 -5.63 -7.58 -22.49
N ASP A 31 -4.51 -8.26 -22.73
CA ASP A 31 -3.10 -7.92 -22.43
C ASP A 31 -2.65 -6.46 -22.69
N ASN A 32 -3.32 -5.68 -23.55
CA ASN A 32 -2.92 -4.29 -23.86
C ASN A 32 -3.58 -3.20 -23.00
N ILE A 33 -4.69 -3.50 -22.33
CA ILE A 33 -5.42 -2.54 -21.47
C ILE A 33 -4.88 -2.59 -20.04
N ILE A 34 -4.38 -3.76 -19.65
CA ILE A 34 -3.95 -4.13 -18.31
C ILE A 34 -2.66 -3.37 -17.92
N ASP A 35 -1.69 -3.26 -18.83
CA ASP A 35 -0.38 -2.63 -18.54
C ASP A 35 -0.46 -1.11 -18.34
N ASN A 36 -1.36 -0.41 -19.04
CA ASN A 36 -1.44 1.05 -19.02
C ASN A 36 -2.02 1.62 -17.72
N GLU A 37 -2.80 0.84 -16.96
CA GLU A 37 -3.39 1.30 -15.69
C GLU A 37 -2.67 0.74 -14.46
N ILE A 38 -2.03 -0.43 -14.57
CA ILE A 38 -1.41 -1.11 -13.42
C ILE A 38 -0.02 -0.55 -13.12
N LEU A 39 0.85 -0.44 -14.13
CA LEU A 39 2.24 0.00 -13.94
C LEU A 39 2.36 1.38 -13.25
N PRO A 40 1.53 2.39 -13.55
CA PRO A 40 1.59 3.66 -12.83
C PRO A 40 1.13 3.56 -11.37
N ILE A 41 0.23 2.64 -11.06
CA ILE A 41 -0.25 2.40 -9.68
C ILE A 41 0.83 1.68 -8.88
N GLU A 42 1.44 0.64 -9.47
CA GLU A 42 2.58 -0.06 -8.88
C GLU A 42 3.74 0.90 -8.64
N PHE A 43 4.12 1.71 -9.63
CA PHE A 43 5.12 2.77 -9.47
C PHE A 43 4.81 3.70 -8.29
N ILE A 44 3.55 4.09 -8.09
CA ILE A 44 3.17 4.95 -6.97
C ILE A 44 3.37 4.24 -5.62
N ILE A 45 2.99 2.97 -5.55
CA ILE A 45 2.99 2.18 -4.31
C ILE A 45 4.40 1.71 -3.96
N GLU A 46 5.07 1.04 -4.89
CA GLU A 46 6.37 0.39 -4.69
C GLU A 46 7.50 1.42 -4.52
N ASP A 47 7.48 2.52 -5.30
CA ASP A 47 8.47 3.58 -5.17
C ASP A 47 8.07 4.67 -4.16
N ASN A 48 7.01 4.44 -3.37
CA ASN A 48 6.49 5.35 -2.36
C ASN A 48 6.34 6.80 -2.88
N GLN A 49 5.80 6.95 -4.09
CA GLN A 49 5.67 8.25 -4.72
C GLN A 49 4.50 9.03 -4.14
N SER A 50 4.68 10.35 -4.03
CA SER A 50 3.55 11.21 -3.72
C SER A 50 2.51 11.14 -4.85
N LEU A 51 1.24 10.98 -4.50
CA LEU A 51 0.10 11.12 -5.44
C LEU A 51 0.14 12.45 -6.22
N ASN A 52 0.78 13.49 -5.69
CA ASN A 52 0.95 14.77 -6.38
C ASN A 52 1.79 14.66 -7.67
N ILE A 53 2.54 13.57 -7.87
CA ILE A 53 3.31 13.36 -9.10
C ILE A 53 2.41 13.32 -10.33
N LEU A 54 1.18 12.79 -10.19
CA LEU A 54 0.18 12.73 -11.26
C LEU A 54 -0.36 14.11 -11.64
N GLU A 55 -0.27 15.09 -10.73
CA GLU A 55 -0.67 16.49 -10.96
C GLU A 55 0.50 17.37 -11.45
N SER A 56 1.73 16.86 -11.42
CA SER A 56 2.92 17.59 -11.86
C SER A 56 2.88 17.82 -13.36
N LYS A 57 2.77 19.10 -13.77
CA LYS A 57 2.81 19.50 -15.18
C LYS A 57 4.06 19.03 -15.91
N LYS A 58 5.22 19.01 -15.23
CA LYS A 58 6.48 18.57 -15.84
C LYS A 58 6.50 17.05 -16.04
N PHE A 59 5.95 16.30 -15.10
CA PHE A 59 5.81 14.85 -15.23
C PHE A 59 4.84 14.50 -16.36
N GLN A 60 3.68 15.16 -16.42
CA GLN A 60 2.70 14.97 -17.51
C GLN A 60 3.31 15.24 -18.89
N LEU A 61 4.12 16.32 -19.03
CA LEU A 61 4.83 16.62 -20.27
C LEU A 61 5.89 15.57 -20.62
N PHE A 62 6.60 15.06 -19.61
CA PHE A 62 7.58 13.99 -19.80
C PHE A 62 6.90 12.71 -20.30
N ILE A 63 5.82 12.27 -19.65
CA ILE A 63 5.05 11.10 -20.10
C ILE A 63 4.48 11.31 -21.52
N ALA A 64 3.91 12.48 -21.81
CA ALA A 64 3.40 12.80 -23.15
C ALA A 64 4.49 12.82 -24.23
N SER A 65 5.76 13.05 -23.86
CA SER A 65 6.89 12.95 -24.80
C SER A 65 7.30 11.51 -25.12
N LEU A 66 6.99 10.56 -24.22
CA LEU A 66 7.25 9.14 -24.38
C LEU A 66 6.14 8.47 -25.19
N ASP A 67 4.89 8.73 -24.81
CA ASP A 67 3.70 8.34 -25.56
C ASP A 67 2.64 9.46 -25.53
N PRO A 68 2.44 10.18 -26.65
CA PRO A 68 1.44 11.23 -26.75
C PRO A 68 -0.01 10.75 -26.64
N ASN A 69 -0.27 9.46 -26.88
CA ASN A 69 -1.63 8.89 -26.81
C ASN A 69 -1.97 8.39 -25.40
N TYR A 70 -0.95 8.18 -24.56
CA TYR A 70 -1.13 7.73 -23.21
C TYR A 70 -1.78 8.82 -22.34
N LYS A 71 -2.88 8.44 -21.68
CA LYS A 71 -3.58 9.31 -20.74
C LYS A 71 -3.17 8.94 -19.33
N LEU A 72 -2.39 9.80 -18.70
CA LEU A 72 -1.99 9.61 -17.31
C LEU A 72 -3.21 9.50 -16.39
N LEU A 73 -3.13 8.56 -15.44
CA LEU A 73 -4.16 8.36 -14.42
C LEU A 73 -4.39 9.62 -13.59
N THR A 74 -5.60 9.75 -13.09
CA THR A 74 -5.96 10.85 -12.19
C THR A 74 -5.81 10.41 -10.74
N ASN A 75 -5.53 11.37 -9.85
CA ASN A 75 -5.52 11.14 -8.40
C ASN A 75 -6.82 10.54 -7.88
N LYS A 76 -7.96 10.92 -8.49
CA LYS A 76 -9.26 10.35 -8.14
C LYS A 76 -9.30 8.85 -8.44
N PHE A 77 -8.83 8.45 -9.61
CA PHE A 77 -8.82 7.05 -10.04
C PHE A 77 -7.90 6.21 -9.16
N VAL A 78 -6.66 6.66 -8.91
CA VAL A 78 -5.71 5.94 -8.06
C VAL A 78 -6.25 5.78 -6.63
N LYS A 79 -6.84 6.84 -6.05
CA LYS A 79 -7.49 6.74 -4.73
C LYS A 79 -8.65 5.74 -4.70
N GLN A 80 -9.45 5.67 -5.77
CA GLN A 80 -10.53 4.68 -5.87
C GLN A 80 -9.97 3.26 -5.92
N MET A 81 -8.88 3.03 -6.66
CA MET A 81 -8.22 1.73 -6.72
C MET A 81 -7.61 1.32 -5.37
N ILE A 82 -6.91 2.22 -4.69
CA ILE A 82 -6.38 1.98 -3.34
C ILE A 82 -7.51 1.66 -2.35
N TYR A 83 -8.63 2.39 -2.42
CA TYR A 83 -9.78 2.13 -1.56
C TYR A 83 -10.43 0.76 -1.82
N LYS A 84 -10.54 0.38 -3.10
CA LYS A 84 -11.02 -0.96 -3.49
C LYS A 84 -10.09 -2.04 -2.96
N ALA A 85 -8.78 -1.83 -3.07
CA ALA A 85 -7.75 -2.73 -2.55
C ALA A 85 -7.86 -2.92 -1.05
N TYR A 86 -7.99 -1.82 -0.32
CA TYR A 86 -8.19 -1.84 1.13
C TYR A 86 -9.39 -2.70 1.52
N ASN A 87 -10.56 -2.49 0.90
CA ASN A 87 -11.76 -3.25 1.25
C ASN A 87 -11.61 -4.75 0.94
N ASN A 88 -11.00 -5.10 -0.20
CA ASN A 88 -10.73 -6.51 -0.53
C ASN A 88 -9.76 -7.16 0.47
N SER A 89 -8.73 -6.42 0.90
CA SER A 89 -7.74 -6.91 1.87
C SER A 89 -8.33 -7.12 3.27
N LEU A 90 -9.40 -6.39 3.62
CA LEU A 90 -10.01 -6.44 4.94
C LEU A 90 -10.65 -7.82 5.21
N ASP A 91 -11.38 -8.38 4.24
CA ASP A 91 -11.97 -9.71 4.36
C ASP A 91 -10.89 -10.80 4.50
N ILE A 92 -9.80 -10.67 3.74
CA ILE A 92 -8.65 -11.58 3.81
C ILE A 92 -7.97 -11.48 5.18
N LEU A 93 -7.77 -10.26 5.69
CA LEU A 93 -7.18 -10.03 7.01
C LEU A 93 -8.04 -10.64 8.12
N ILE A 94 -9.36 -10.45 8.08
CA ILE A 94 -10.28 -11.07 9.04
C ILE A 94 -10.14 -12.60 9.02
N GLN A 95 -10.04 -13.21 7.84
CA GLN A 95 -9.81 -14.65 7.71
C GLN A 95 -8.46 -15.07 8.31
N LYS A 96 -7.38 -14.33 8.03
CA LYS A 96 -6.04 -14.59 8.61
C LYS A 96 -6.05 -14.50 10.14
N LEU A 97 -6.71 -13.49 10.70
CA LEU A 97 -6.80 -13.29 12.15
C LEU A 97 -7.70 -14.34 12.83
N ASN A 98 -8.77 -14.79 12.19
CA ASN A 98 -9.62 -15.88 12.71
C ASN A 98 -8.87 -17.23 12.79
N LEU A 99 -7.85 -17.41 11.95
CA LEU A 99 -6.98 -18.60 11.93
C LEU A 99 -5.71 -18.43 12.78
N ALA A 100 -5.52 -17.27 13.40
CA ALA A 100 -4.35 -17.00 14.23
C ALA A 100 -4.37 -17.85 15.51
N ILE A 101 -3.21 -18.36 15.90
CA ILE A 101 -3.01 -19.07 17.18
C ILE A 101 -3.10 -18.07 18.33
N SER A 102 -2.50 -16.89 18.14
CA SER A 102 -2.49 -15.80 19.11
C SER A 102 -2.30 -14.48 18.40
N CYS A 103 -2.85 -13.40 18.96
CA CYS A 103 -2.63 -12.04 18.49
C CYS A 103 -2.28 -11.11 19.65
N SER A 104 -1.59 -10.01 19.33
CA SER A 104 -1.29 -8.90 20.23
C SER A 104 -1.34 -7.58 19.49
N LEU A 105 -1.70 -6.51 20.18
CA LEU A 105 -1.72 -5.15 19.62
C LEU A 105 -0.62 -4.31 20.25
N THR A 106 0.08 -3.55 19.42
CA THR A 106 0.98 -2.47 19.86
C THR A 106 0.36 -1.13 19.47
N CYS A 107 0.32 -0.21 20.42
CA CYS A 107 -0.16 1.15 20.19
C CYS A 107 1.01 2.11 20.37
N ASP A 108 1.33 2.90 19.34
CA ASP A 108 2.34 3.96 19.43
C ASP A 108 1.66 5.34 19.41
N LEU A 109 2.10 6.23 20.29
CA LEU A 109 1.54 7.56 20.44
C LEU A 109 2.64 8.58 20.17
N TRP A 110 2.44 9.43 19.18
CA TRP A 110 3.37 10.53 18.89
C TRP A 110 2.64 11.83 18.65
N THR A 111 3.35 12.93 18.89
CA THR A 111 2.88 14.27 18.57
C THR A 111 3.69 14.79 17.40
N SER A 112 3.03 15.18 16.32
CA SER A 112 3.68 15.78 15.16
C SER A 112 4.28 17.15 15.47
N TYR A 113 5.10 17.65 14.55
CA TYR A 113 5.62 19.02 14.60
C TYR A 113 4.50 20.08 14.68
N ASN A 114 3.35 19.80 14.06
CA ASN A 114 2.19 20.67 14.07
C ASN A 114 1.37 20.59 15.37
N ARG A 115 1.88 19.87 16.39
CA ARG A 115 1.24 19.63 17.70
C ARG A 115 -0.04 18.81 17.65
N ASP A 116 -0.32 18.17 16.53
CA ASP A 116 -1.36 17.17 16.43
C ASP A 116 -0.86 15.86 17.04
N GLY A 117 -1.67 15.24 17.90
CA GLY A 117 -1.42 13.89 18.41
C GLY A 117 -1.82 12.83 17.39
N TYR A 118 -1.17 11.68 17.43
CA TYR A 118 -1.49 10.53 16.60
C TYR A 118 -1.37 9.24 17.41
N LEU A 119 -2.16 8.24 17.02
CA LEU A 119 -2.16 6.88 17.56
C LEU A 119 -2.04 5.90 16.40
N ASP A 120 -0.92 5.18 16.31
CA ASP A 120 -0.79 3.99 15.45
C ASP A 120 -1.25 2.77 16.24
N ILE A 121 -1.95 1.87 15.57
CA ILE A 121 -2.29 0.56 16.10
C ILE A 121 -1.77 -0.49 15.12
N THR A 122 -0.82 -1.29 15.57
CA THR A 122 -0.27 -2.42 14.81
C THR A 122 -0.69 -3.73 15.48
N CYS A 123 -1.14 -4.69 14.68
CA CYS A 123 -1.49 -6.05 15.11
C CYS A 123 -0.39 -7.03 14.72
N HIS A 124 0.02 -7.84 15.67
CA HIS A 124 0.98 -8.94 15.50
C HIS A 124 0.26 -10.25 15.75
N TRP A 125 0.46 -11.27 14.92
CA TRP A 125 -0.14 -12.58 15.13
C TRP A 125 0.77 -13.73 14.68
N ILE A 126 0.57 -14.89 15.32
CA ILE A 126 1.21 -16.15 14.94
C ILE A 126 0.19 -17.00 14.18
N ASP A 127 0.52 -17.40 12.96
CA ASP A 127 -0.34 -18.27 12.15
C ASP A 127 -0.18 -19.76 12.48
N ASN A 128 -0.97 -20.61 11.83
CA ASN A 128 -0.94 -22.07 12.02
C ASN A 128 0.37 -22.75 11.58
N LYS A 129 1.23 -22.04 10.84
CA LYS A 129 2.58 -22.48 10.46
C LYS A 129 3.65 -21.95 11.42
N PHE A 130 3.26 -21.35 12.54
CA PHE A 130 4.13 -20.69 13.50
C PHE A 130 4.94 -19.53 12.89
N LYS A 131 4.43 -18.88 11.84
CA LYS A 131 5.01 -17.66 11.28
C LYS A 131 4.47 -16.45 12.05
N LEU A 132 5.36 -15.56 12.47
CA LEU A 132 5.01 -14.24 12.99
C LEU A 132 4.66 -13.33 11.80
N ASN A 133 3.52 -12.65 11.90
CA ASN A 133 3.04 -11.69 10.93
C ASN A 133 2.64 -10.41 11.65
N GLU A 134 2.71 -9.28 10.94
CA GLU A 134 2.31 -7.98 11.46
C GLU A 134 1.54 -7.17 10.41
N ILE A 135 0.67 -6.27 10.87
CA ILE A 135 -0.02 -5.31 10.01
C ILE A 135 -0.45 -4.07 10.79
N VAL A 136 -0.34 -2.90 10.17
CA VAL A 136 -0.93 -1.65 10.68
C VAL A 136 -2.44 -1.71 10.48
N LEU A 137 -3.21 -1.61 11.57
CA LEU A 137 -4.67 -1.57 11.55
C LEU A 137 -5.22 -0.16 11.32
N GLY A 138 -4.47 0.86 11.71
CA GLY A 138 -4.86 2.24 11.44
C GLY A 138 -4.05 3.26 12.23
N ILE A 139 -4.01 4.46 11.66
CA ILE A 139 -3.43 5.66 12.27
C ILE A 139 -4.56 6.65 12.51
N TYR A 140 -4.75 7.04 13.78
CA TYR A 140 -5.75 8.00 14.22
C TYR A 140 -5.07 9.31 14.58
N LYS A 141 -5.75 10.42 14.32
CA LYS A 141 -5.33 11.78 14.65
C LYS A 141 -6.28 12.37 15.68
#